data_AF-A0A4Q3RQA2-F1
#
_entry.id   AF-A0A4Q3RQA2-F1
#
_cell.length_a   1.000
_cell.length_b   1.000
_cell.length_c   1.000
_cell.angle_alpha   90.00
_cell.angle_beta   90.00
_cell.angle_gamma   90.00
#
_symmetry.space_group_name_H-M   'P 1'
#
loop_
_entity.id
_entity.type
_entity.pdbx_description
1 polymer ?
#
loop_
_entity_poly.entity_id
_entity_poly.type
_entity_poly.pdbx_seq_one_letter_code
_entity_poly.pdbx_strand_id
1 'polypeptide(L)' 'SICMDMCMLDVSNVDAKTGDEVIVFNELLTIRHLADQIGTIPYEILTNISQRVKRVYFYE' A
#
# COMPACT_ATOMS: atom_id res chain seq x y z
N SER A 1 -3.72 -1.43 12.21
CA SER A 1 -3.53 -2.88 12.45
C SER A 1 -3.59 -3.63 11.13
N ILE A 2 -2.86 -4.73 10.98
CA ILE A 2 -2.78 -5.50 9.74
C ILE A 2 -3.20 -6.95 10.03
N CYS A 3 -4.08 -7.50 9.19
CA CYS A 3 -4.48 -8.90 9.17
C CYS A 3 -4.03 -9.56 7.85
N MET A 4 -4.41 -10.82 7.61
CA MET A 4 -4.03 -11.52 6.38
C MET A 4 -4.56 -10.85 5.10
N ASP A 5 -5.84 -10.44 5.11
CA ASP A 5 -6.51 -9.91 3.91
C ASP A 5 -7.15 -8.52 4.14
N MET A 6 -6.94 -7.91 5.32
CA MET A 6 -7.54 -6.62 5.69
C MET A 6 -6.54 -5.74 6.45
N CYS A 7 -6.65 -4.43 6.25
CA CYS A 7 -5.94 -3.40 7.00
C CYS A 7 -6.96 -2.42 7.57
N MET A 8 -6.81 -2.03 8.84
CA MET A 8 -7.63 -0.99 9.44
C MET A 8 -6.86 0.32 9.47
N LEU A 9 -7.49 1.36 8.94
CA LEU A 9 -6.99 2.74 8.89
C LEU A 9 -7.90 3.62 9.74
N ASP A 10 -7.32 4.59 10.43
CA ASP A 10 -8.08 5.64 11.11
C ASP A 10 -8.52 6.69 10.08
N VAL A 11 -9.83 6.83 9.91
CA VAL A 11 -10.47 7.75 8.96
C VAL A 11 -11.21 8.89 9.66
N SER A 12 -10.99 9.11 10.97
CA SER A 12 -11.74 10.09 11.76
C SER A 12 -11.73 11.52 11.21
N ASN A 13 -10.72 11.87 10.41
CA ASN A 13 -10.55 13.21 9.81
C ASN A 13 -10.71 13.22 8.27
N VAL A 14 -11.31 12.17 7.69
CA VAL A 14 -11.47 12.03 6.23
C VAL A 14 -12.91 11.57 5.93
N ASP A 15 -13.58 12.21 4.96
CA ASP A 15 -14.87 11.71 4.45
C ASP A 15 -14.60 10.54 3.50
N ALA A 16 -14.56 9.33 4.06
CA ALA A 16 -14.34 8.08 3.33
C ALA A 16 -15.61 7.22 3.34
N LYS A 17 -15.92 6.62 2.19
CA LYS A 17 -17.08 5.75 1.99
C LYS A 17 -16.67 4.40 1.42
N THR A 18 -17.55 3.42 1.58
CA THR A 18 -17.33 2.10 0.98
C THR A 18 -17.25 2.20 -0.53
N GLY A 19 -16.18 1.66 -1.10
CA GLY A 19 -15.92 1.69 -2.54
C GLY A 19 -14.89 2.75 -2.95
N ASP A 20 -14.48 3.63 -2.04
CA ASP A 20 -13.43 4.59 -2.30
C ASP A 20 -12.07 3.90 -2.48
N GLU A 21 -11.25 4.48 -3.36
CA GLU A 21 -9.92 3.96 -3.65
C GLU A 21 -8.93 4.28 -2.51
N VAL A 22 -8.10 3.31 -2.17
CA VAL A 22 -7.04 3.47 -1.17
C VAL A 22 -5.70 3.17 -1.81
N ILE A 23 -4.79 4.14 -1.72
CA ILE A 23 -3.43 4.03 -2.27
C ILE A 23 -2.48 3.61 -1.14
N VAL A 24 -1.81 2.46 -1.31
CA VAL A 24 -0.80 1.97 -0.34
C VAL A 24 0.54 2.66 -0.54
N PHE A 25 0.95 2.90 -1.79
CA PHE A 25 2.11 3.69 -2.16
C PHE A 25 1.92 4.30 -3.56
N ASN A 26 2.52 5.46 -3.78
CA ASN A 26 2.56 6.14 -5.08
C ASN A 26 3.81 7.03 -5.16
N GLU A 27 3.82 7.98 -6.08
CA GLU A 27 4.94 8.94 -6.24
C GLU A 27 5.14 9.86 -5.03
N LEU A 28 4.07 10.15 -4.27
CA LEU A 28 4.13 10.98 -3.07
C LEU A 28 4.51 10.15 -1.84
N LEU A 29 3.81 9.03 -1.63
CA LEU A 29 4.12 8.03 -0.61
C LEU A 29 5.03 6.95 -1.22
N THR A 30 6.31 7.31 -1.37
CA THR A 30 7.28 6.43 -2.01
C THR A 30 7.57 5.18 -1.19
N ILE A 31 8.01 4.12 -1.89
CA ILE A 31 8.43 2.85 -1.27
C ILE A 31 9.57 3.07 -0.26
N ARG A 32 10.44 4.05 -0.50
CA ARG A 32 11.53 4.39 0.42
C ARG A 32 10.99 4.92 1.75
N HIS A 33 10.02 5.83 1.71
CA HIS A 33 9.38 6.31 2.94
C HIS A 33 8.69 5.18 3.70
N LEU A 34 7.99 4.27 3.01
CA LEU A 34 7.39 3.12 3.67
C LEU A 34 8.42 2.19 4.31
N ALA A 35 9.52 1.91 3.61
CA ALA A 35 10.60 1.08 4.13
C ALA A 35 11.21 1.67 5.40
N ASP A 36 11.47 2.99 5.39
CA ASP A 36 11.97 3.72 6.56
C ASP A 36 10.97 3.68 7.73
N GLN A 37 9.66 3.78 7.47
CA GLN A 37 8.61 3.72 8.51
C GLN A 37 8.51 2.36 9.20
N ILE A 38 8.70 1.26 8.46
CA ILE A 38 8.58 -0.10 9.00
C ILE A 38 9.93 -0.74 9.35
N GLY A 39 11.05 -0.02 9.14
CA GLY A 39 12.39 -0.47 9.48
C GLY A 39 12.94 -1.57 8.57
N THR A 40 12.61 -1.52 7.27
CA THR A 40 13.12 -2.47 6.26
C THR A 40 13.80 -1.74 5.10
N ILE A 41 14.21 -2.48 4.05
CA ILE A 41 14.72 -1.96 2.80
C ILE A 41 13.63 -1.94 1.72
N PRO A 42 13.68 -0.99 0.76
CA PRO A 42 12.67 -0.89 -0.31
C PRO A 42 12.49 -2.18 -1.13
N TYR A 43 13.56 -2.96 -1.28
CA TYR A 43 13.55 -4.20 -2.06
C TYR A 43 12.63 -5.26 -1.45
N GLU A 44 12.57 -5.37 -0.12
CA GLU A 44 11.67 -6.32 0.55
C GLU A 44 10.20 -6.00 0.27
N ILE A 45 9.83 -4.72 0.28
CA ILE A 45 8.44 -4.31 -0.03
C ILE A 45 8.08 -4.68 -1.47
N LEU A 46 8.99 -4.48 -2.42
CA LEU A 46 8.77 -4.79 -3.84
C LEU A 46 8.70 -6.29 -4.11
N THR A 47 9.58 -7.09 -3.50
CA THR A 47 9.68 -8.53 -3.78
C THR A 47 8.66 -9.36 -3.00
N ASN A 48 8.21 -8.89 -1.82
CA ASN A 48 7.25 -9.62 -0.99
C ASN A 48 5.78 -9.39 -1.38
N ILE A 49 5.50 -8.71 -2.50
CA ILE A 49 4.13 -8.61 -3.01
C ILE A 49 3.66 -9.98 -3.50
N SER A 50 2.70 -10.54 -2.75
CA SER A 50 2.09 -11.84 -3.03
C SER A 50 1.53 -11.94 -4.45
N GLN A 51 1.52 -13.17 -4.99
CA GLN A 51 0.89 -13.47 -6.28
C GLN A 51 -0.62 -13.20 -6.32
N ARG A 52 -1.27 -13.03 -5.15
CA ARG A 52 -2.68 -12.63 -5.06
C ARG A 52 -2.95 -11.23 -5.59
N VAL A 53 -1.94 -10.36 -5.62
CA VAL A 53 -2.07 -8.99 -6.15
C VAL A 53 -2.00 -9.04 -7.68
N LYS A 54 -3.09 -8.62 -8.33
CA LYS A 54 -3.18 -8.54 -9.80
C LYS A 54 -2.20 -7.49 -10.31
N ARG A 55 -1.30 -7.89 -11.21
CA ARG A 55 -0.40 -6.98 -11.92
C ARG A 55 -1.08 -6.51 -13.21
N VAL A 56 -1.25 -5.20 -13.35
CA VAL A 56 -1.81 -4.55 -14.55
C VAL A 56 -0.67 -3.72 -15.16
N TYR A 57 -0.34 -4.00 -16.42
CA TYR A 57 0.71 -3.30 -17.14
C TYR A 57 0.09 -2.32 -18.11
N PHE A 58 0.52 -1.06 -18.04
CA PHE A 58 0.18 -0.04 -19.00
C PHE A 58 1.38 0.14 -19.92
N TYR A 59 1.15 -0.04 -21.22
CA TYR A 59 2.11 0.31 -22.27
C TYR A 59 1.56 1.56 -22.94
N GLU A 60 2.24 2.69 -22.81
CA GLU A 60 2.03 3.84 -23.68
C GLU A 60 2.75 3.64 -25.02
#